data_AF-A0A1Y4L7G7-F1
#
_entry.id   AF-A0A1Y4L7G7-F1
#
_cell.length_a   1.000
_cell.length_b   1.000
_cell.length_c   1.000
_cell.angle_alpha   90.00
_cell.angle_beta   90.00
_cell.angle_gamma   90.00
#
_symmetry.space_group_name_H-M   'P 1'
#
loop_
_entity.id
_entity.type
_entity.pdbx_description
1 polymer ?
#
loop_
_entity_poly.entity_id
_entity_poly.type
_entity_poly.pdbx_seq_one_letter_code
_entity_poly.pdbx_strand_id
1 'polypeptide(L)'
;MPTTVPNQRMVRVHRERVTSDFLGIKNENWQAASRELGAHALRLYLYLAANADNYTFALSPAALARDIGMPRSTYHDQFHKLVDLGYLVQTNGNTYDFYEVPRRSENSMTSDGQNSSNSEQIDPPENIEINKNTKIDIINTVQEQNIAPVHNKFVF
;
A
#
# COMPACT_ATOMS: atom_id res chain seq x y z
N MET A 1 41.12 -19.60 -10.15
CA MET A 1 40.50 -18.95 -8.97
C MET A 1 39.20 -18.32 -9.43
N PRO A 2 38.04 -18.54 -8.79
CA PRO A 2 36.83 -17.80 -9.16
C PRO A 2 37.03 -16.34 -8.77
N THR A 3 37.09 -15.46 -9.77
CA THR A 3 37.22 -14.02 -9.60
C THR A 3 35.84 -13.43 -9.33
N THR A 4 35.59 -13.02 -8.09
CA THR A 4 34.38 -12.25 -7.73
C THR A 4 34.50 -10.82 -8.25
N VAL A 5 33.40 -10.19 -8.66
CA VAL A 5 33.42 -8.77 -9.09
C VAL A 5 33.45 -7.82 -7.87
N PRO A 6 33.91 -6.56 -8.00
CA PRO A 6 33.91 -5.60 -6.90
C PRO A 6 32.53 -5.49 -6.22
N ASN A 7 32.52 -5.40 -4.88
CA ASN A 7 31.33 -5.39 -4.01
C ASN A 7 30.49 -6.67 -3.98
N GLN A 8 30.85 -7.73 -4.72
CA GLN A 8 30.19 -9.03 -4.63
C GLN A 8 30.73 -9.84 -3.45
N ARG A 9 29.85 -10.26 -2.55
CA ARG A 9 30.18 -11.22 -1.48
C ARG A 9 29.62 -12.60 -1.84
N MET A 10 30.43 -13.63 -1.67
CA MET A 10 29.95 -15.01 -1.75
C MET A 10 29.35 -15.42 -0.41
N VAL A 11 28.10 -15.87 -0.42
CA VAL A 11 27.40 -16.33 0.80
C VAL A 11 27.07 -17.81 0.63
N ARG A 12 27.58 -18.65 1.55
CA ARG A 12 27.19 -20.05 1.64
C ARG A 12 26.03 -20.17 2.62
N VAL A 13 24.89 -20.66 2.15
CA VAL A 13 23.68 -20.83 2.97
C VAL A 13 23.72 -22.21 3.63
N HIS A 14 23.62 -22.22 4.96
CA HIS A 14 23.41 -23.42 5.77
C HIS A 14 22.01 -23.34 6.37
N ARG A 15 21.11 -24.22 5.94
CA ARG A 15 19.73 -24.26 6.42
C ARG A 15 19.34 -25.69 6.73
N GLU A 16 18.45 -25.85 7.70
CA GLU A 16 17.80 -27.12 7.94
C GLU A 16 16.91 -27.51 6.75
N ARG A 17 16.80 -28.81 6.49
CA ARG A 17 15.86 -29.32 5.50
C ARG A 17 14.46 -29.28 6.12
N VAL A 18 13.66 -28.31 5.70
CA VAL A 18 12.29 -28.13 6.20
C VAL A 18 11.32 -29.05 5.44
N THR A 19 10.48 -29.77 6.17
CA THR A 19 9.42 -30.66 5.62
C THR A 19 8.00 -30.14 5.87
N SER A 20 7.84 -29.26 6.86
CA SER A 20 6.57 -28.66 7.29
C SER A 20 6.85 -27.31 7.94
N ASP A 21 5.83 -26.45 8.08
CA ASP A 21 5.98 -25.13 8.70
C ASP A 21 7.02 -24.24 7.99
N PHE A 22 6.83 -24.10 6.68
CA PHE A 22 7.68 -23.27 5.83
C PHE A 22 6.87 -22.15 5.19
N LEU A 23 7.55 -21.02 4.93
CA LEU A 23 6.99 -19.91 4.18
C LEU A 23 6.78 -20.31 2.71
N GLY A 24 5.53 -20.50 2.31
CA GLY A 24 5.11 -21.01 1.01
C GLY A 24 5.00 -19.98 -0.12
N ILE A 25 5.86 -18.96 -0.14
CA ILE A 25 5.73 -17.82 -1.07
C ILE A 25 6.69 -17.92 -2.27
N LYS A 26 6.25 -17.47 -3.44
CA LYS A 26 7.13 -17.33 -4.62
C LYS A 26 8.18 -16.24 -4.39
N ASN A 27 9.41 -16.48 -4.90
CA ASN A 27 10.49 -15.51 -4.77
C ASN A 27 10.15 -14.17 -5.42
N GLU A 28 9.52 -14.20 -6.58
CA GLU A 28 9.11 -12.99 -7.32
C GLU A 28 8.17 -12.11 -6.49
N ASN A 29 7.23 -12.74 -5.76
CA ASN A 29 6.19 -12.02 -5.01
C ASN A 29 6.78 -11.30 -3.79
N TRP A 30 7.54 -11.98 -2.94
CA TRP A 30 8.14 -11.32 -1.77
C TRP A 30 9.20 -10.29 -2.17
N GLN A 31 9.93 -10.53 -3.27
CA GLN A 31 10.90 -9.57 -3.79
C GLN A 31 10.21 -8.33 -4.37
N ALA A 32 9.10 -8.48 -5.09
CA ALA A 32 8.30 -7.36 -5.55
C ALA A 32 7.75 -6.54 -4.37
N ALA A 33 7.12 -7.22 -3.41
CA ALA A 33 6.64 -6.60 -2.18
C ALA A 33 7.75 -5.87 -1.42
N SER A 34 8.98 -6.41 -1.37
CA SER A 34 10.13 -5.76 -0.71
C SER A 34 10.60 -4.45 -1.35
N ARG A 35 10.27 -4.21 -2.63
CA ARG A 35 10.62 -2.96 -3.33
C ARG A 35 9.60 -1.85 -3.03
N GLU A 36 8.36 -2.22 -2.76
CA GLU A 36 7.25 -1.30 -2.51
C GLU A 36 7.03 -1.05 -1.02
N LEU A 37 7.17 -2.10 -0.20
CA LEU A 37 6.91 -2.07 1.23
C LEU A 37 8.15 -1.69 2.04
N GLY A 38 7.96 -0.85 3.04
CA GLY A 38 8.97 -0.64 4.08
C GLY A 38 9.17 -1.88 4.96
N ALA A 39 10.29 -1.95 5.69
CA ALA A 39 10.70 -3.13 6.45
C ALA A 39 9.62 -3.71 7.38
N HIS A 40 8.88 -2.86 8.11
CA HIS A 40 7.80 -3.32 8.99
C HIS A 40 6.59 -3.87 8.22
N ALA A 41 6.23 -3.23 7.11
CA ALA A 41 5.11 -3.67 6.27
C ALA A 41 5.44 -5.00 5.58
N LEU A 42 6.68 -5.16 5.10
CA LEU A 42 7.16 -6.44 4.56
C LEU A 42 7.13 -7.55 5.63
N ARG A 43 7.48 -7.23 6.89
CA ARG A 43 7.41 -8.21 7.98
C ARG A 43 5.99 -8.70 8.24
N LEU A 44 5.01 -7.79 8.19
CA LEU A 44 3.59 -8.14 8.28
C LEU A 44 3.14 -8.98 7.07
N TYR A 45 3.55 -8.58 5.87
CA TYR A 45 3.29 -9.34 4.64
C TYR A 45 3.81 -10.79 4.73
N LEU A 46 5.04 -10.99 5.20
CA LEU A 46 5.63 -12.33 5.36
C LEU A 46 4.91 -13.15 6.44
N TYR A 47 4.45 -12.52 7.52
CA TYR A 47 3.64 -13.18 8.54
C TYR A 47 2.31 -13.69 7.96
N LEU A 48 1.66 -12.89 7.11
CA LEU A 48 0.42 -13.29 6.43
C LEU A 48 0.69 -14.43 5.43
N ALA A 49 1.74 -14.30 4.61
CA ALA A 49 2.12 -15.29 3.59
C ALA A 49 2.65 -16.62 4.17
N ALA A 50 2.93 -16.70 5.47
CA ALA A 50 3.33 -17.95 6.15
C ALA A 50 2.16 -18.92 6.37
N ASN A 51 0.92 -18.47 6.14
CA ASN A 51 -0.28 -19.27 6.34
C ASN A 51 -0.68 -20.04 5.07
N ALA A 52 -1.49 -21.09 5.24
CA ALA A 52 -2.03 -21.85 4.12
C ALA A 52 -3.02 -21.05 3.28
N ASP A 53 -3.14 -21.40 1.99
CA ASP A 53 -4.15 -20.81 1.10
C ASP A 53 -5.57 -21.02 1.66
N ASN A 54 -6.41 -19.99 1.54
CA ASN A 54 -7.77 -19.91 2.10
C ASN A 54 -7.87 -20.15 3.63
N TYR A 55 -6.78 -20.00 4.38
CA TYR A 55 -6.81 -20.08 5.84
C TYR A 55 -7.27 -18.75 6.46
N THR A 56 -8.36 -18.80 7.22
CA THR A 56 -8.88 -17.64 7.96
C THR A 56 -8.43 -17.69 9.40
N PHE A 57 -7.87 -16.58 9.89
CA PHE A 57 -7.50 -16.43 11.30
C PHE A 57 -7.77 -15.00 11.80
N ALA A 58 -7.93 -14.86 13.11
CA ALA A 58 -8.08 -13.56 13.75
C ALA A 58 -6.70 -12.92 13.96
N LEU A 59 -6.38 -11.89 13.17
CA LEU A 59 -5.14 -11.12 13.32
C LEU A 59 -5.21 -10.23 14.56
N SER A 60 -4.32 -10.45 15.52
CA SER A 60 -4.26 -9.64 16.75
C SER A 60 -2.90 -8.94 16.91
N PRO A 61 -2.87 -7.66 17.34
CA PRO A 61 -1.61 -6.97 17.60
C PRO A 61 -0.76 -7.66 18.67
N ALA A 62 -1.38 -8.34 19.63
CA ALA A 62 -0.68 -9.07 20.68
C ALA A 62 0.07 -10.30 20.13
N ALA A 63 -0.54 -11.05 19.21
CA ALA A 63 0.14 -12.15 18.53
C ALA A 63 1.32 -11.64 17.70
N LEU A 64 1.15 -10.55 16.94
CA LEU A 64 2.24 -9.96 16.16
C LEU A 64 3.39 -9.43 17.03
N ALA A 65 3.07 -8.84 18.20
CA ALA A 65 4.09 -8.41 19.15
C ALA A 65 4.91 -9.60 19.68
N ARG A 66 4.27 -10.74 19.94
CA ARG A 66 4.93 -11.95 20.43
C ARG A 66 5.74 -12.64 19.33
N ASP A 67 5.15 -12.84 18.16
CA ASP A 67 5.67 -13.72 17.11
C ASP A 67 6.68 -12.97 16.22
N ILE A 68 6.38 -11.70 15.93
CA ILE A 68 7.22 -10.86 15.08
C ILE A 68 7.59 -9.53 15.75
N GLY A 69 7.59 -9.42 17.08
CA GLY A 69 8.14 -8.25 17.79
C GLY A 69 7.58 -6.90 17.33
N MET A 70 6.39 -6.84 16.74
CA MET A 70 5.83 -5.61 16.17
C MET A 70 5.03 -4.83 17.23
N PRO A 71 5.38 -3.57 17.52
CA PRO A 71 4.59 -2.73 18.43
C PRO A 71 3.17 -2.48 17.89
N ARG A 72 2.20 -2.35 18.79
CA ARG A 72 0.79 -2.14 18.43
C ARG A 72 0.57 -0.89 17.56
N SER A 73 1.24 0.22 17.86
CA SER A 73 1.14 1.45 17.05
C SER A 73 1.61 1.21 15.62
N THR A 74 2.80 0.61 15.48
CA THR A 74 3.39 0.26 14.18
C THR A 74 2.50 -0.68 13.37
N TYR A 75 1.81 -1.62 14.02
CA TYR A 75 0.88 -2.54 13.37
C TYR A 75 -0.23 -1.78 12.64
N HIS A 76 -0.92 -0.86 13.30
CA HIS A 76 -2.04 -0.14 12.70
C HIS A 76 -1.58 0.63 11.44
N ASP A 77 -0.48 1.35 11.54
CA ASP A 77 0.09 2.09 10.41
C ASP A 77 0.49 1.17 9.25
N GLN A 78 1.10 0.02 9.54
CA GLN A 78 1.53 -0.92 8.50
C GLN A 78 0.35 -1.66 7.88
N PHE A 79 -0.68 -1.98 8.66
CA PHE A 79 -1.89 -2.60 8.17
C PHE A 79 -2.56 -1.71 7.12
N HIS A 80 -2.71 -0.41 7.40
CA HIS A 80 -3.25 0.55 6.44
C HIS A 80 -2.42 0.62 5.16
N LYS A 81 -1.08 0.62 5.24
CA LYS A 81 -0.23 0.58 4.04
C LYS A 81 -0.47 -0.65 3.16
N LEU A 82 -0.69 -1.82 3.77
CA LEU A 82 -1.00 -3.04 3.02
C LEU A 82 -2.37 -2.93 2.34
N VAL A 83 -3.33 -2.28 2.99
CA VAL A 83 -4.65 -1.98 2.40
C VAL A 83 -4.52 -1.01 1.23
N ASP A 84 -3.84 0.11 1.43
CA ASP A 84 -3.67 1.16 0.42
C ASP A 84 -2.97 0.66 -0.85
N LEU A 85 -1.98 -0.23 -0.69
CA LEU A 85 -1.25 -0.84 -1.80
C LEU A 85 -1.99 -2.04 -2.43
N GLY A 86 -3.11 -2.48 -1.86
CA GLY A 86 -3.93 -3.58 -2.38
C GLY A 86 -3.43 -4.98 -2.02
N TYR A 87 -2.53 -5.12 -1.05
CA TYR A 87 -2.15 -6.43 -0.49
C TYR A 87 -3.21 -6.99 0.45
N LEU A 88 -3.97 -6.10 1.10
CA LEU A 88 -5.15 -6.45 1.89
C LEU A 88 -6.36 -5.79 1.25
N VAL A 89 -7.36 -6.59 0.87
CA VAL A 89 -8.61 -6.07 0.31
C VAL A 89 -9.73 -6.34 1.30
N GLN A 90 -10.46 -5.29 1.68
CA GLN A 90 -11.60 -5.44 2.58
C GLN A 90 -12.74 -6.16 1.85
N THR A 91 -13.24 -7.25 2.45
CA THR A 91 -14.30 -8.06 1.87
C THR A 91 -15.63 -7.80 2.57
N ASN A 92 -15.63 -7.79 3.91
CA ASN A 92 -16.82 -7.48 4.70
C ASN A 92 -16.46 -7.04 6.13
N GLY A 93 -16.93 -5.87 6.56
CA GLY A 93 -16.77 -5.39 7.93
C GLY A 93 -15.29 -5.38 8.35
N ASN A 94 -14.93 -6.24 9.31
CA ASN A 94 -13.55 -6.39 9.79
C ASN A 94 -12.78 -7.57 9.14
N THR A 95 -13.23 -8.04 7.98
CA THR A 95 -12.63 -9.17 7.25
C THR A 95 -11.89 -8.65 6.02
N TYR A 96 -10.65 -9.11 5.86
CA TYR A 96 -9.76 -8.72 4.79
C TYR A 96 -9.13 -9.96 4.15
N ASP A 97 -9.07 -9.97 2.83
CA ASP A 97 -8.38 -10.99 2.06
C ASP A 97 -6.95 -10.53 1.75
N PHE A 98 -5.99 -11.41 2.03
CA PHE A 98 -4.58 -11.18 1.71
C PHE A 98 -4.25 -11.70 0.31
N TYR A 99 -3.49 -10.91 -0.45
CA TYR A 99 -2.97 -11.30 -1.75
C TYR A 99 -1.44 -11.12 -1.79
N GLU A 100 -0.73 -12.14 -2.28
CA GLU A 100 0.72 -12.06 -2.48
C GLU A 100 1.12 -11.00 -3.52
N VAL A 101 0.24 -10.80 -4.50
CA VAL A 101 0.36 -9.79 -5.57
C VAL A 101 -0.73 -8.75 -5.35
N PRO A 102 -0.38 -7.45 -5.31
CA PRO A 102 -1.33 -6.41 -4.95
C PRO A 102 -2.48 -6.35 -5.95
N ARG A 103 -3.71 -6.35 -5.43
CA ARG A 103 -4.92 -6.08 -6.20
C ARG A 103 -5.29 -4.63 -5.98
N ARG A 104 -4.85 -3.77 -6.89
CA ARG A 104 -5.28 -2.36 -6.89
C ARG A 104 -6.79 -2.35 -7.07
N SER A 105 -7.51 -1.99 -6.01
CA SER A 105 -8.92 -1.66 -6.11
C SER A 105 -9.03 -0.35 -6.89
N GLU A 106 -9.98 -0.26 -7.82
CA GLU A 106 -10.28 0.98 -8.54
C GLU A 106 -10.77 2.11 -7.60
N ASN A 107 -10.93 1.80 -6.31
CA ASN A 107 -11.46 2.69 -5.29
C ASN A 107 -10.41 3.61 -4.63
N SER A 108 -9.14 3.59 -5.05
CA SER A 108 -8.10 4.49 -4.48
C SER A 108 -7.90 5.81 -5.25
N MET A 109 -8.69 6.08 -6.29
CA MET A 109 -8.79 7.43 -6.87
C MET A 109 -10.01 8.16 -6.30
N THR A 110 -9.86 8.80 -5.14
CA THR A 110 -10.54 10.06 -4.73
C THR A 110 -10.49 10.22 -3.21
N SER A 111 -9.50 10.97 -2.73
CA SER A 111 -9.65 11.75 -1.50
C SER A 111 -8.89 13.07 -1.67
N ASP A 112 -9.36 13.91 -2.59
CA ASP A 112 -9.20 15.36 -2.51
C ASP A 112 -10.40 16.01 -3.23
N GLY A 113 -11.22 16.73 -2.47
CA GLY A 113 -12.27 17.62 -3.00
C GLY A 113 -13.70 17.23 -2.66
N GLN A 114 -14.24 17.80 -1.58
CA GLN A 114 -15.68 17.92 -1.39
C GLN A 114 -16.29 18.77 -2.52
N ASN A 115 -17.39 18.31 -3.11
CA ASN A 115 -18.59 19.12 -3.24
C ASN A 115 -19.82 18.23 -3.50
N SER A 116 -20.75 18.33 -2.56
CA SER A 116 -22.07 17.74 -2.60
C SER A 116 -22.95 18.56 -3.56
N SER A 117 -23.71 17.91 -4.44
CA SER A 117 -25.05 18.34 -4.86
C SER A 117 -25.77 17.25 -5.64
N ASN A 118 -26.82 16.74 -5.00
CA ASN A 118 -28.10 16.25 -5.50
C ASN A 118 -28.19 15.03 -6.43
N SER A 119 -28.94 14.07 -5.88
CA SER A 119 -29.67 12.97 -6.50
C SER A 119 -30.59 13.40 -7.65
N GLU A 120 -30.63 12.60 -8.71
CA GLU A 120 -31.89 12.13 -9.32
C GLU A 120 -31.65 10.87 -10.16
N GLN A 121 -32.54 9.90 -9.97
CA GLN A 121 -32.56 8.55 -10.54
C GLN A 121 -33.38 8.56 -11.83
N ILE A 122 -32.84 8.10 -12.97
CA ILE A 122 -33.63 7.60 -14.11
C ILE A 122 -32.91 6.43 -14.79
N ASP A 123 -33.65 5.34 -14.99
CA ASP A 123 -33.30 4.04 -15.61
C ASP A 123 -32.96 4.13 -17.15
N PRO A 124 -32.40 3.08 -17.78
CA PRO A 124 -31.69 3.10 -19.08
C PRO A 124 -32.59 2.75 -20.29
N PRO A 125 -32.08 2.50 -21.52
CA PRO A 125 -30.97 3.10 -22.31
C PRO A 125 -31.46 3.61 -23.70
N GLU A 126 -30.83 4.62 -24.30
CA GLU A 126 -31.01 4.89 -25.75
C GLU A 126 -29.72 5.41 -26.41
N ASN A 127 -29.40 4.82 -27.56
CA ASN A 127 -28.28 5.16 -28.45
C ASN A 127 -28.34 6.64 -28.87
N ILE A 128 -27.18 7.30 -29.06
CA ILE A 128 -26.83 8.19 -30.20
C ILE A 128 -25.38 8.70 -30.07
N GLU A 129 -24.79 8.93 -31.24
CA GLU A 129 -23.39 9.05 -31.65
C GLU A 129 -22.61 10.34 -31.26
N ILE A 130 -21.30 10.14 -31.03
CA ILE A 130 -20.10 10.90 -31.46
C ILE A 130 -20.18 12.44 -31.62
N ASN A 131 -19.28 13.17 -30.94
CA ASN A 131 -18.60 14.33 -31.55
C ASN A 131 -17.18 14.55 -30.97
N LYS A 132 -16.28 14.93 -31.88
CA LYS A 132 -14.83 15.12 -31.80
C LYS A 132 -14.43 16.50 -31.24
N ASN A 133 -13.20 16.53 -30.72
CA ASN A 133 -12.26 17.66 -30.66
C ASN A 133 -12.58 18.86 -29.76
N THR A 134 -11.78 19.01 -28.69
CA THR A 134 -10.97 20.24 -28.53
C THR A 134 -9.74 20.00 -27.65
N LYS A 135 -8.57 20.32 -28.21
CA LYS A 135 -7.32 20.63 -27.49
C LYS A 135 -7.60 21.67 -26.41
N ILE A 136 -7.04 21.50 -25.22
CA ILE A 136 -6.87 22.59 -24.25
C ILE A 136 -5.40 22.65 -23.89
N ASP A 137 -4.75 23.69 -24.36
CA ASP A 137 -3.38 24.08 -24.06
C ASP A 137 -3.32 24.61 -22.61
N ILE A 138 -2.48 23.98 -21.77
CA ILE A 138 -2.22 24.44 -20.40
C ILE A 138 -0.99 25.35 -20.45
N ILE A 139 -1.19 26.66 -20.28
CA ILE A 139 -0.11 27.61 -19.95
C ILE A 139 -0.32 28.07 -18.51
N ASN A 140 0.67 27.76 -17.67
CA ASN A 140 0.78 28.13 -16.26
C ASN A 140 0.96 29.64 -16.10
N THR A 141 0.13 30.27 -15.27
CA THR A 141 0.38 31.62 -14.75
C THR A 141 1.09 31.52 -13.41
N VAL A 142 2.30 32.10 -13.37
CA VAL A 142 3.22 32.17 -12.24
C VAL A 142 2.73 33.20 -11.20
N GLN A 143 3.05 32.92 -9.94
CA GLN A 143 2.78 33.74 -8.77
C GLN A 143 3.57 35.05 -8.75
N GLU A 144 2.96 36.10 -8.21
CA GLU A 144 3.66 37.18 -7.51
C GLU A 144 2.71 37.79 -6.45
N GLN A 145 2.99 37.56 -5.16
CA GLN A 145 2.48 38.39 -4.07
C GLN A 145 3.65 38.77 -3.15
N ASN A 146 4.17 39.98 -3.37
CA ASN A 146 4.90 40.77 -2.38
C ASN A 146 3.87 41.47 -1.49
N ILE A 147 4.11 41.53 -0.16
CA ILE A 147 3.98 42.71 0.72
C ILE A 147 4.64 42.34 2.07
N ALA A 148 5.57 43.19 2.54
CA ALA A 148 6.18 43.16 3.88
C ALA A 148 5.59 44.29 4.78
N PRO A 149 6.08 44.53 6.00
CA PRO A 149 5.78 43.84 7.25
C PRO A 149 5.04 44.76 8.26
N VAL A 150 4.26 44.20 9.20
CA VAL A 150 3.69 44.98 10.32
C VAL A 150 4.23 44.47 11.66
N HIS A 151 4.80 45.44 12.39
CA HIS A 151 5.42 45.38 13.71
C HIS A 151 4.37 45.19 14.81
N ASN A 152 4.53 44.21 15.70
CA ASN A 152 3.80 44.17 16.97
C ASN A 152 4.77 43.98 18.16
N LYS A 153 4.71 44.96 19.07
CA LYS A 153 5.44 45.08 20.34
C LYS A 153 5.00 43.99 21.32
N PHE A 154 5.96 43.32 21.95
CA PHE A 154 5.77 42.62 23.22
C PHE A 154 6.13 43.57 24.37
N VAL A 155 5.26 43.67 25.36
CA VAL A 155 5.52 44.30 26.67
C VAL A 155 5.78 43.17 27.67
N PHE A 156 6.79 43.38 28.52
CA PHE A 156 7.28 42.45 29.56
C PHE A 156 6.27 42.21 30.68
#